data_AF-A0A9D6R621-F1
#
_entry.id   AF-A0A9D6R621-F1
#
_cell.length_a   1.000
_cell.length_b   1.000
_cell.length_c   1.000
_cell.angle_alpha   90.00
_cell.angle_beta   90.00
_cell.angle_gamma   90.00
#
_symmetry.space_group_name_H-M   'P 1'
#
loop_
_entity.id
_entity.type
_entity.pdbx_description
1 polymer ?
#
loop_
_entity_poly.entity_id
_entity_poly.type
_entity_poly.pdbx_seq_one_letter_code
_entity_poly.pdbx_strand_id
1 'polypeptide(L)'
;MTPDRDDTCLHTLLGDLESPTGLATRIVHSARARRSAGETPTFDVVASERGVTRVRIGRGLTSAPSAHARALAETARTQLTQYLAGARAVFTVPVDLGAVPDFQRRVLRAALAIPFGAVRPYAWVAARIGHARAVRAVGTALGANPLPLLVPCHRVVRADGALGGYIFGLSLKERLLALEHETPLYVGCTSTRILCVRGCAHERRMRPDRRVVFASVADAHSVGYRPCAVCDVTAVAAAPRRRERKSR
;
A
#
# COMPACT_ATOMS: atom_id res chain seq x y z
N MET A 1 -8.07 14.36 30.20
CA MET A 1 -7.98 12.99 29.65
C MET A 1 -8.33 13.08 28.16
N THR A 2 -7.34 13.45 27.35
CA THR A 2 -7.49 13.69 25.91
C THR A 2 -7.48 12.36 25.16
N PRO A 3 -8.38 12.13 24.19
CA PRO A 3 -8.37 10.92 23.41
C PRO A 3 -7.19 10.94 22.45
N ASP A 4 -6.34 9.92 22.58
CA ASP A 4 -5.23 9.58 21.70
C ASP A 4 -5.80 9.22 20.31
N ARG A 5 -5.93 10.23 19.45
CA ARG A 5 -6.23 10.06 18.04
C ARG A 5 -4.92 9.74 17.34
N ASP A 6 -4.80 8.49 16.90
CA ASP A 6 -3.79 7.99 15.99
C ASP A 6 -3.78 8.81 14.66
N ASP A 7 -3.16 10.00 14.70
CA ASP A 7 -2.76 10.81 13.54
C ASP A 7 -1.53 10.22 12.82
N THR A 8 -1.12 9.01 13.22
CA THR A 8 0.05 8.26 12.74
C THR A 8 -0.02 7.90 11.24
N CYS A 9 -1.18 8.07 10.60
CA CYS A 9 -1.36 7.81 9.16
C CYS A 9 -0.83 8.91 8.23
N LEU A 10 -0.75 10.17 8.63
CA LEU A 10 -0.45 11.26 7.67
C LEU A 10 1.05 11.47 7.45
N HIS A 11 1.86 11.44 8.50
CA HIS A 11 3.29 11.74 8.41
C HIS A 11 4.11 10.61 7.76
N THR A 12 3.58 9.37 7.80
CA THR A 12 4.24 8.17 7.27
C THR A 12 4.07 8.03 5.75
N LEU A 13 3.03 8.63 5.17
CA LEU A 13 2.79 8.64 3.71
C LEU A 13 3.67 9.64 2.95
N LEU A 14 4.15 10.68 3.64
CA LEU A 14 4.99 11.76 3.09
C LEU A 14 6.47 11.63 3.50
N GLY A 15 6.83 10.59 4.26
CA GLY A 15 8.18 10.40 4.75
C GLY A 15 9.18 10.22 3.60
N ASP A 16 10.02 11.24 3.41
CA ASP A 16 11.29 11.16 2.68
C ASP A 16 12.14 10.07 3.33
N LEU A 17 11.99 8.86 2.84
CA LEU A 17 12.91 7.78 3.09
C LEU A 17 13.26 7.25 1.71
N GLU A 18 14.37 7.74 1.19
CA GLU A 18 14.86 7.37 -0.12
C GLU A 18 15.10 5.84 -0.13
N SER A 19 14.52 5.16 -1.13
CA SER A 19 15.03 3.84 -1.50
C SER A 19 16.37 4.06 -2.18
N PRO A 20 17.39 3.18 -2.02
CA PRO A 20 18.62 3.32 -2.80
C PRO A 20 18.26 3.55 -4.27
N THR A 21 18.70 4.69 -4.82
CA THR A 21 18.28 5.20 -6.12
C THR A 21 18.35 4.07 -7.15
N GLY A 22 17.20 3.72 -7.75
CA GLY A 22 17.09 2.70 -8.79
C GLY A 22 16.81 1.26 -8.34
N LEU A 23 16.71 0.93 -7.05
CA LEU A 23 16.31 -0.43 -6.61
C LEU A 23 14.86 -0.74 -7.02
N ALA A 24 13.94 0.17 -6.70
CA ALA A 24 12.53 0.06 -7.10
C ALA A 24 12.39 0.00 -8.64
N THR A 25 13.09 0.90 -9.35
CA THR A 25 13.08 0.99 -10.82
C THR A 25 13.59 -0.28 -11.50
N ARG A 26 14.69 -0.87 -11.02
CA ARG A 26 15.24 -2.12 -11.57
C ARG A 26 14.27 -3.29 -11.39
N ILE A 27 13.67 -3.41 -10.21
CA ILE A 27 12.70 -4.45 -9.90
C ILE A 27 11.45 -4.32 -10.78
N VAL A 28 10.94 -3.10 -10.96
CA VAL A 28 9.79 -2.84 -11.84
C VAL A 28 10.12 -3.12 -13.30
N HIS A 29 11.32 -2.79 -13.78
CA HIS A 29 11.72 -3.12 -15.16
C HIS A 29 11.76 -4.64 -15.39
N SER A 30 12.28 -5.40 -14.44
CA SER A 30 12.26 -6.87 -14.51
C SER A 30 10.85 -7.48 -14.39
N ALA A 31 9.98 -6.89 -13.56
CA ALA A 31 8.60 -7.34 -13.35
C ALA A 31 7.70 -7.01 -14.56
N ARG A 32 7.95 -5.89 -15.24
CA ARG A 32 7.22 -5.47 -16.45
C ARG A 32 7.34 -6.49 -17.58
N ALA A 33 8.50 -7.12 -17.72
CA ALA A 33 8.75 -8.10 -18.78
C ALA A 33 8.01 -9.44 -18.62
N ARG A 34 7.30 -9.68 -17.52
CA ARG A 34 6.73 -11.01 -17.16
C ARG A 34 5.21 -11.01 -16.93
N ARG A 35 4.47 -10.05 -17.47
CA ARG A 35 3.02 -9.95 -17.21
C ARG A 35 2.23 -11.07 -17.89
N SER A 36 1.55 -11.87 -17.08
CA SER A 36 0.40 -12.67 -17.51
C SER A 36 -0.89 -11.97 -17.08
N ALA A 37 -1.89 -11.92 -17.97
CA ALA A 37 -3.24 -11.45 -17.66
C ALA A 37 -3.95 -12.45 -16.73
N GLY A 38 -3.65 -12.39 -15.43
CA GLY A 38 -4.31 -13.21 -14.42
C GLY A 38 -5.60 -12.57 -13.93
N GLU A 39 -6.63 -13.41 -13.74
CA GLU A 39 -7.89 -13.05 -13.09
C GLU A 39 -7.64 -12.33 -11.76
N THR A 40 -8.47 -11.33 -11.43
CA THR A 40 -8.37 -10.65 -10.14
C THR A 40 -8.75 -11.64 -9.04
N PRO A 41 -7.83 -11.96 -8.11
CA PRO A 41 -8.13 -12.91 -7.05
C PRO A 41 -9.28 -12.41 -6.18
N THR A 42 -10.11 -13.35 -5.74
CA THR A 42 -11.10 -13.09 -4.68
C THR A 42 -10.43 -13.23 -3.32
N PHE A 43 -10.88 -12.44 -2.36
CA PHE A 43 -10.31 -12.41 -1.01
C PHE A 43 -11.32 -12.84 0.04
N ASP A 44 -10.89 -13.76 0.89
CA ASP A 44 -11.49 -14.08 2.19
C ASP A 44 -10.86 -13.15 3.24
N VAL A 45 -11.69 -12.40 3.94
CA VAL A 45 -11.25 -11.33 4.85
C VAL A 45 -11.93 -11.50 6.20
N VAL A 46 -11.11 -11.57 7.25
CA VAL A 46 -11.56 -11.70 8.64
C VAL A 46 -11.24 -10.41 9.38
N ALA A 47 -12.19 -9.94 10.19
CA ALA A 47 -12.04 -8.74 11.01
C ALA A 47 -12.53 -8.97 12.45
N SER A 48 -11.94 -8.23 13.38
CA SER A 48 -12.42 -8.02 14.74
C SER A 48 -13.18 -6.68 14.83
N GLU A 49 -13.62 -6.30 16.04
CA GLU A 49 -14.12 -4.94 16.32
C GLU A 49 -13.08 -3.85 16.08
N ARG A 50 -11.78 -4.18 16.03
CA ARG A 50 -10.69 -3.21 15.95
C ARG A 50 -10.15 -3.05 14.53
N GLY A 51 -10.35 -4.04 13.66
CA GLY A 51 -9.79 -4.01 12.31
C GLY A 51 -9.68 -5.38 11.67
N VAL A 52 -9.13 -5.40 10.45
CA VAL A 52 -8.87 -6.63 9.69
C VAL A 52 -7.75 -7.41 10.38
N THR A 53 -7.98 -8.68 10.65
CA THR A 53 -7.03 -9.59 11.30
C THR A 53 -6.42 -10.58 10.32
N ARG A 54 -7.08 -10.85 9.18
CA ARG A 54 -6.59 -11.80 8.18
C ARG A 54 -7.09 -11.52 6.76
N VAL A 55 -6.23 -11.75 5.77
CA VAL A 55 -6.55 -11.76 4.33
C VAL A 55 -6.00 -13.03 3.68
N ARG A 56 -6.84 -13.78 2.97
CA ARG A 56 -6.47 -14.97 2.19
C ARG A 56 -7.04 -14.88 0.77
N ILE A 57 -6.38 -15.53 -0.19
CA ILE A 57 -6.99 -15.74 -1.51
C ILE A 57 -8.05 -16.84 -1.38
N GLY A 58 -9.24 -16.59 -1.92
CA GLY A 58 -10.36 -17.53 -1.94
C GLY A 58 -11.71 -16.86 -1.70
N ARG A 59 -12.77 -17.68 -1.77
CA ARG A 59 -14.15 -17.30 -1.44
C ARG A 59 -14.53 -17.98 -0.12
N GLY A 60 -13.92 -17.52 0.97
CA GLY A 60 -14.33 -17.94 2.30
C GLY A 60 -15.59 -17.19 2.72
N LEU A 61 -16.50 -17.89 3.39
CA LEU A 61 -17.57 -17.28 4.18
C LEU A 61 -17.09 -17.29 5.63
N THR A 62 -16.27 -16.32 6.03
CA THR A 62 -15.94 -16.22 7.45
C THR A 62 -17.11 -15.62 8.22
N SER A 63 -17.51 -16.27 9.31
CA SER A 63 -18.44 -15.68 10.26
C SER A 63 -17.79 -14.45 10.90
N ALA A 64 -18.44 -13.30 10.78
CA ALA A 64 -18.02 -12.08 11.44
C ALA A 64 -18.63 -12.02 12.85
N PRO A 65 -17.86 -11.68 13.90
CA PRO A 65 -18.34 -11.67 15.29
C PRO A 65 -19.40 -10.60 15.56
N SER A 66 -19.52 -9.60 14.69
CA SER A 66 -20.53 -8.53 14.77
C SER A 66 -20.85 -7.93 13.41
N ALA A 67 -21.85 -7.03 13.39
CA ALA A 67 -22.16 -6.20 12.22
C ALA A 67 -21.01 -5.24 11.87
N HIS A 68 -20.31 -4.68 12.87
CA HIS A 68 -19.19 -3.77 12.65
C HIS A 68 -17.99 -4.49 12.01
N ALA A 69 -17.61 -5.64 12.55
CA ALA A 69 -16.56 -6.48 11.97
C ALA A 69 -16.88 -6.89 10.53
N ARG A 70 -18.16 -7.19 10.23
CA ARG A 70 -18.61 -7.51 8.87
C ARG A 70 -18.44 -6.32 7.91
N ALA A 71 -18.78 -5.11 8.36
CA ALA A 71 -18.61 -3.89 7.57
C ALA A 71 -17.12 -3.60 7.28
N LEU A 72 -16.23 -3.83 8.25
CA LEU A 72 -14.79 -3.69 8.07
C LEU A 72 -14.25 -4.69 7.03
N ALA A 73 -14.67 -5.96 7.11
CA ALA A 73 -14.27 -6.99 6.14
C ALA A 73 -14.75 -6.65 4.71
N GLU A 74 -15.99 -6.19 4.55
CA GLU A 74 -16.51 -5.80 3.23
C GLU A 74 -15.82 -4.56 2.67
N THR A 75 -15.55 -3.58 3.53
CA THR A 75 -14.75 -2.40 3.16
C THR A 75 -13.37 -2.82 2.69
N ALA A 76 -12.69 -3.71 3.42
CA ALA A 76 -11.39 -4.24 3.02
C ALA A 76 -11.44 -4.97 1.67
N ARG A 77 -12.44 -5.83 1.42
CA ARG A 77 -12.62 -6.52 0.13
C ARG A 77 -12.78 -5.53 -1.04
N THR A 78 -13.60 -4.50 -0.83
CA THR A 78 -13.78 -3.42 -1.82
C THR A 78 -12.45 -2.71 -2.09
N GLN A 79 -11.73 -2.32 -1.04
CA GLN A 79 -10.46 -1.61 -1.20
C GLN A 79 -9.36 -2.47 -1.82
N LEU A 80 -9.28 -3.76 -1.47
CA LEU A 80 -8.36 -4.72 -2.11
C LEU A 80 -8.63 -4.86 -3.60
N THR A 81 -9.91 -4.89 -3.99
CA THR A 81 -10.32 -4.95 -5.40
C THR A 81 -9.93 -3.67 -6.14
N GLN A 82 -10.22 -2.50 -5.56
CA GLN A 82 -9.81 -1.20 -6.10
C GLN A 82 -8.28 -1.09 -6.22
N TYR A 83 -7.56 -1.58 -5.21
CA TYR A 83 -6.11 -1.59 -5.19
C TYR A 83 -5.54 -2.40 -6.36
N LEU A 84 -5.98 -3.64 -6.53
CA LEU A 84 -5.53 -4.51 -7.63
C LEU A 84 -5.92 -4.00 -9.01
N ALA A 85 -6.96 -3.18 -9.11
CA ALA A 85 -7.34 -2.46 -10.33
C ALA A 85 -6.52 -1.18 -10.57
N GLY A 86 -5.66 -0.77 -9.61
CA GLY A 86 -4.91 0.48 -9.67
C GLY A 86 -5.78 1.71 -9.51
N ALA A 87 -6.99 1.57 -8.95
CA ALA A 87 -7.92 2.67 -8.69
C ALA A 87 -7.69 3.31 -7.30
N ARG A 88 -6.93 2.64 -6.44
CA ARG A 88 -6.62 3.07 -5.07
C ARG A 88 -5.14 2.84 -4.75
N ALA A 89 -4.50 3.80 -4.09
CA ALA A 89 -3.12 3.68 -3.64
C ALA A 89 -2.97 3.39 -2.12
N VAL A 90 -3.96 3.78 -1.31
CA VAL A 90 -3.89 3.70 0.15
C VAL A 90 -5.12 3.00 0.72
N PHE A 91 -4.91 2.11 1.69
CA PHE A 91 -6.00 1.49 2.45
C PHE A 91 -6.39 2.39 3.62
N THR A 92 -7.70 2.52 3.86
CA THR A 92 -8.24 3.26 5.02
C THR A 92 -8.86 2.35 6.06
N VAL A 93 -9.02 1.06 5.75
CA VAL A 93 -9.51 0.08 6.73
C VAL A 93 -8.45 -0.16 7.82
N PRO A 94 -8.81 -0.15 9.12
CA PRO A 94 -7.86 -0.44 10.18
C PRO A 94 -7.41 -1.91 10.16
N VAL A 95 -6.18 -2.16 10.59
CA VAL A 95 -5.61 -3.50 10.76
C VAL A 95 -5.48 -3.82 12.24
N ASP A 96 -5.88 -5.02 12.63
CA ASP A 96 -5.74 -5.51 14.00
C ASP A 96 -4.63 -6.55 14.08
N LEU A 97 -3.51 -6.14 14.68
CA LEU A 97 -2.35 -6.99 14.94
C LEU A 97 -2.33 -7.53 16.37
N GLY A 98 -3.42 -7.44 17.14
CA GLY A 98 -3.48 -7.77 18.56
C GLY A 98 -3.09 -9.22 18.87
N ALA A 99 -3.48 -10.16 18.02
CA ALA A 99 -3.15 -11.57 18.16
C ALA A 99 -1.77 -11.95 17.58
N VAL A 100 -1.05 -11.02 16.94
CA VAL A 100 0.25 -11.29 16.32
C VAL A 100 1.36 -11.25 17.38
N PRO A 101 2.28 -12.23 17.46
CA PRO A 101 3.40 -12.22 18.41
C PRO A 101 4.24 -10.95 18.32
N ASP A 102 4.77 -10.50 19.45
CA ASP A 102 5.46 -9.20 19.60
C ASP A 102 6.51 -8.89 18.54
N PHE A 103 7.45 -9.82 18.32
CA PHE A 103 8.50 -9.64 17.31
C PHE A 103 7.90 -9.47 15.91
N GLN A 104 6.96 -10.34 15.54
CA GLN A 104 6.30 -10.28 14.24
C GLN A 104 5.48 -8.99 14.10
N ARG A 105 4.75 -8.58 15.14
CA ARG A 105 3.99 -7.32 15.16
C ARG A 105 4.88 -6.11 14.93
N ARG A 106 6.07 -6.05 15.53
CA ARG A 106 7.05 -4.98 15.25
C ARG A 106 7.52 -5.00 13.79
N VAL A 107 7.80 -6.18 13.24
CA VAL A 107 8.15 -6.35 11.81
C VAL A 107 7.05 -5.87 10.88
N LEU A 108 5.80 -6.28 11.12
CA LEU A 108 4.65 -5.90 10.31
C LEU A 108 4.37 -4.39 10.39
N ARG A 109 4.51 -3.77 11.57
CA ARG A 109 4.43 -2.31 11.73
C ARG A 109 5.54 -1.57 10.98
N ALA A 110 6.77 -2.09 11.00
CA ALA A 110 7.85 -1.51 10.21
C ALA A 110 7.59 -1.63 8.70
N ALA A 111 6.97 -2.72 8.23
CA ALA A 111 6.57 -2.87 6.84
C ALA A 111 5.42 -1.93 6.43
N LEU A 112 4.43 -1.71 7.30
CA LEU A 112 3.34 -0.74 7.08
C LEU A 112 3.87 0.69 6.83
N ALA A 113 5.02 1.04 7.41
CA ALA A 113 5.64 2.33 7.21
C ALA A 113 6.34 2.50 5.85
N ILE A 114 6.38 1.47 4.99
CA ILE A 114 6.96 1.56 3.65
C ILE A 114 5.93 2.18 2.70
N PRO A 115 6.20 3.36 2.11
CA PRO A 115 5.23 4.05 1.26
C PRO A 115 4.84 3.24 0.01
N PHE A 116 3.68 3.56 -0.54
CA PHE A 116 3.24 3.07 -1.84
C PHE A 116 4.24 3.45 -2.94
N GLY A 117 4.60 2.48 -3.78
CA GLY A 117 5.62 2.64 -4.84
C GLY A 117 7.07 2.61 -4.33
N ALA A 118 7.28 2.45 -3.02
CA ALA A 118 8.62 2.34 -2.43
C ALA A 118 8.92 0.89 -2.02
N VAL A 119 10.21 0.57 -1.95
CA VAL A 119 10.71 -0.72 -1.45
C VAL A 119 11.80 -0.53 -0.41
N ARG A 120 11.97 -1.53 0.46
CA ARG A 120 13.04 -1.58 1.46
C ARG A 120 13.71 -2.95 1.52
N PRO A 121 15.02 -3.01 1.81
CA PRO A 121 15.67 -4.28 2.06
C PRO A 121 15.20 -4.88 3.40
N TYR A 122 15.23 -6.20 3.55
CA TYR A 122 14.98 -6.86 4.85
C TYR A 122 15.84 -6.30 5.99
N ALA A 123 17.09 -5.91 5.69
CA ALA A 123 18.00 -5.29 6.65
C ALA A 123 17.50 -3.94 7.18
N TRP A 124 16.78 -3.17 6.36
CA TRP A 124 16.17 -1.91 6.80
C TRP A 124 15.08 -2.17 7.84
N VAL A 125 14.24 -3.19 7.62
CA VAL A 125 13.20 -3.59 8.58
C VAL A 125 13.85 -4.07 9.88
N ALA A 126 14.89 -4.91 9.78
CA ALA A 126 15.64 -5.42 10.93
C ALA A 126 16.26 -4.28 11.77
N ALA A 127 16.89 -3.31 11.13
CA ALA A 127 17.42 -2.12 11.79
C ALA A 127 16.31 -1.27 12.44
N ARG A 128 15.19 -1.06 11.74
CA ARG A 128 14.07 -0.25 12.23
C ARG A 128 13.40 -0.81 13.48
N ILE A 129 13.44 -2.13 13.68
CA ILE A 129 12.91 -2.77 14.89
C ILE A 129 13.95 -2.94 16.01
N GLY A 130 15.15 -2.35 15.87
CA GLY A 130 16.22 -2.44 16.87
C GLY A 130 17.00 -3.76 16.86
N HIS A 131 16.84 -4.60 15.83
CA HIS A 131 17.45 -5.92 15.74
C HIS A 131 18.18 -6.10 14.40
N ALA A 132 19.20 -5.29 14.12
CA ALA A 132 19.89 -5.25 12.82
C ALA A 132 20.41 -6.63 12.32
N ARG A 133 20.77 -7.54 13.23
CA ARG A 133 21.25 -8.89 12.90
C ARG A 133 20.12 -9.89 12.59
N ALA A 134 18.85 -9.55 12.83
CA ALA A 134 17.70 -10.44 12.73
C ALA A 134 17.09 -10.53 11.31
N VAL A 135 17.87 -10.29 10.25
CA VAL A 135 17.38 -10.22 8.86
C VAL A 135 16.61 -11.48 8.43
N ARG A 136 17.11 -12.68 8.80
CA ARG A 136 16.42 -13.95 8.48
C ARG A 136 15.09 -14.09 9.24
N ALA A 137 15.07 -13.76 10.53
CA ALA A 137 13.85 -13.79 11.34
C ALA A 137 12.81 -12.79 10.85
N VAL A 138 13.23 -11.62 10.38
CA VAL A 138 12.35 -10.66 9.69
C VAL A 138 11.73 -11.28 8.44
N GLY A 139 12.52 -11.99 7.62
CA GLY A 139 12.02 -12.71 6.46
C GLY A 139 10.93 -13.72 6.81
N THR A 140 11.15 -14.54 7.85
CA THR A 140 10.14 -15.50 8.35
C THR A 140 8.89 -14.80 8.85
N ALA A 141 9.03 -13.72 9.64
CA ALA A 141 7.92 -12.95 10.17
C ALA A 141 7.05 -12.30 9.07
N LEU A 142 7.68 -11.81 7.99
CA LEU A 142 7.00 -11.28 6.81
C LEU A 142 6.33 -12.38 5.97
N GLY A 143 6.94 -13.56 5.89
CA GLY A 143 6.37 -14.73 5.22
C GLY A 143 5.11 -15.25 5.92
N ALA A 144 5.03 -15.10 7.23
CA ALA A 144 3.87 -15.43 8.06
C ALA A 144 2.86 -14.26 8.21
N ASN A 145 2.95 -13.22 7.37
CA ASN A 145 2.05 -12.07 7.43
C ASN A 145 0.58 -12.52 7.26
N PRO A 146 -0.30 -12.34 8.26
CA PRO A 146 -1.71 -12.72 8.13
C PRO A 146 -2.51 -11.74 7.27
N LEU A 147 -1.96 -10.56 6.98
CA LEU A 147 -2.61 -9.44 6.29
C LEU A 147 -1.82 -9.04 5.03
N PRO A 148 -1.54 -9.95 4.08
CA PRO A 148 -0.90 -9.59 2.82
C PRO A 148 -1.72 -8.49 2.11
N LEU A 149 -1.04 -7.66 1.32
CA LEU A 149 -1.54 -6.43 0.69
C LEU A 149 -1.79 -5.27 1.66
N LEU A 150 -2.58 -5.49 2.72
CA LEU A 150 -2.85 -4.45 3.73
C LEU A 150 -1.58 -4.10 4.52
N VAL A 151 -0.86 -5.13 4.97
CA VAL A 151 0.54 -5.01 5.42
C VAL A 151 1.43 -5.34 4.21
N PRO A 152 2.19 -4.38 3.67
CA PRO A 152 2.79 -4.49 2.34
C PRO A 152 4.12 -5.25 2.35
N CYS A 153 4.11 -6.52 2.76
CA CYS A 153 5.33 -7.34 2.80
C CYS A 153 5.95 -7.59 1.41
N HIS A 154 5.21 -7.38 0.32
CA HIS A 154 5.73 -7.39 -1.05
C HIS A 154 6.67 -6.21 -1.34
N ARG A 155 6.63 -5.12 -0.56
CA ARG A 155 7.58 -3.99 -0.65
C ARG A 155 8.93 -4.29 0.01
N VAL A 156 9.06 -5.42 0.72
CA VAL A 156 10.32 -5.85 1.31
C VAL A 156 11.04 -6.81 0.36
N VAL A 157 12.27 -6.44 0.00
CA VAL A 157 13.07 -7.11 -1.05
C VAL A 157 14.47 -7.41 -0.53
N ARG A 158 15.26 -8.16 -1.30
CA ARG A 158 16.67 -8.39 -0.96
C ARG A 158 17.49 -7.14 -1.31
N ALA A 159 18.61 -6.95 -0.60
CA ALA A 159 19.48 -5.79 -0.82
C ALA A 159 20.15 -5.77 -2.21
N ASP A 160 20.33 -6.95 -2.81
CA ASP A 160 20.82 -7.14 -4.18
C ASP A 160 19.76 -6.83 -5.27
N GLY A 161 18.52 -6.52 -4.86
CA GLY A 161 17.40 -6.27 -5.77
C GLY A 161 16.65 -7.52 -6.22
N ALA A 162 17.06 -8.72 -5.82
CA ALA A 162 16.29 -9.92 -6.08
C ALA A 162 15.02 -9.98 -5.20
N LEU A 163 13.99 -10.63 -5.73
CA LEU A 163 12.75 -10.83 -5.00
C LEU A 163 12.88 -12.02 -4.05
N GLY A 164 12.68 -11.76 -2.75
CA GLY A 164 12.42 -12.83 -1.78
C GLY A 164 11.00 -13.37 -1.93
N GLY A 165 10.74 -14.53 -1.34
CA GLY A 165 9.45 -15.21 -1.37
C GLY A 165 8.26 -14.33 -0.96
N TYR A 166 7.08 -14.69 -1.45
CA TYR A 166 5.82 -14.02 -1.16
C TYR A 166 4.72 -15.07 -0.96
N ILE A 167 3.87 -14.88 0.04
CA ILE A 167 2.84 -15.87 0.42
C ILE A 167 1.84 -16.16 -0.71
N PHE A 168 1.64 -15.21 -1.62
CA PHE A 168 0.79 -15.37 -2.80
C PHE A 168 1.58 -15.62 -4.10
N GLY A 169 2.85 -16.02 -3.98
CA GLY A 169 3.73 -16.33 -5.12
C GLY A 169 4.46 -15.11 -5.69
N LEU A 170 5.63 -15.36 -6.28
CA LEU A 170 6.49 -14.31 -6.82
C LEU A 170 5.83 -13.51 -7.95
N SER A 171 5.06 -14.17 -8.83
CA SER A 171 4.38 -13.49 -9.94
C SER A 171 3.42 -12.40 -9.46
N LEU A 172 2.72 -12.63 -8.34
CA LEU A 172 1.85 -11.60 -7.78
C LEU A 172 2.67 -10.47 -7.14
N LYS A 173 3.79 -10.78 -6.47
CA LYS A 173 4.70 -9.75 -5.93
C LYS A 173 5.22 -8.83 -7.03
N GLU A 174 5.66 -9.38 -8.15
CA GLU A 174 6.10 -8.63 -9.34
C GLU A 174 4.98 -7.72 -9.88
N ARG A 175 3.77 -8.28 -10.08
CA ARG A 175 2.60 -7.53 -10.54
C ARG A 175 2.25 -6.38 -9.61
N LEU A 176 2.31 -6.59 -8.29
CA LEU A 176 2.01 -5.56 -7.30
C LEU A 176 3.01 -4.42 -7.35
N LEU A 177 4.32 -4.72 -7.42
CA LEU A 177 5.35 -3.68 -7.51
C LEU A 177 5.21 -2.87 -8.80
N ALA A 178 4.93 -3.51 -9.95
CA ALA A 178 4.67 -2.80 -11.20
C ALA A 178 3.41 -1.92 -11.13
N LEU A 179 2.32 -2.45 -10.57
CA LEU A 179 1.06 -1.75 -10.36
C LEU A 179 1.25 -0.48 -9.51
N GLU A 180 2.01 -0.56 -8.42
CA GLU A 180 2.26 0.59 -7.55
C GLU A 180 3.03 1.70 -8.25
N HIS A 181 3.96 1.37 -9.13
CA HIS A 181 4.70 2.37 -9.90
C HIS A 181 3.87 3.02 -11.02
N GLU A 182 2.80 2.37 -11.47
CA GLU A 182 1.91 2.85 -12.54
C GLU A 182 0.67 3.56 -12.01
N THR A 183 0.39 3.40 -10.73
CA THR A 183 -0.76 4.02 -10.09
C THR A 183 -0.35 5.39 -9.56
N PRO A 184 -1.01 6.47 -10.00
CA PRO A 184 -0.73 7.81 -9.52
C PRO A 184 -1.10 7.94 -8.04
N LEU A 185 -0.27 8.68 -7.30
CA LEU A 185 -0.59 9.14 -5.96
C LEU A 185 -1.28 10.50 -6.02
N TYR A 186 -2.34 10.66 -5.23
CA TYR A 186 -3.09 11.92 -5.15
C TYR A 186 -2.72 12.66 -3.87
N VAL A 187 -2.29 13.91 -4.01
CA VAL A 187 -1.83 14.77 -2.91
C VAL A 187 -2.68 16.02 -2.88
N GLY A 188 -3.41 16.24 -1.80
CA GLY A 188 -4.18 17.44 -1.54
C GLY A 188 -3.42 18.46 -0.68
N CYS A 189 -3.79 19.73 -0.83
CA CYS A 189 -3.35 20.80 0.05
C CYS A 189 -4.43 21.14 1.10
N THR A 190 -4.11 21.06 2.39
CA THR A 190 -5.09 21.25 3.48
C THR A 190 -5.67 22.66 3.55
N SER A 191 -4.92 23.68 3.13
CA SER A 191 -5.37 25.09 3.14
C SER A 191 -6.22 25.45 1.92
N THR A 192 -5.81 25.06 0.71
CA THR A 192 -6.50 25.44 -0.54
C THR A 192 -7.53 24.42 -1.00
N ARG A 193 -7.54 23.23 -0.40
CA ARG A 193 -8.37 22.08 -0.81
C ARG A 193 -8.17 21.69 -2.29
N ILE A 194 -6.98 21.92 -2.83
CA ILE A 194 -6.63 21.52 -4.21
C ILE A 194 -6.00 20.12 -4.19
N LEU A 195 -6.51 19.23 -5.05
CA LEU A 195 -6.01 17.88 -5.27
C LEU A 195 -5.08 17.81 -6.50
N CYS A 196 -3.87 17.34 -6.31
CA CYS A 196 -2.88 17.12 -7.36
C CYS A 196 -2.54 15.64 -7.53
N VAL A 197 -1.95 15.29 -8.66
CA VAL A 197 -1.11 14.07 -8.76
C VAL A 197 0.28 14.38 -8.20
N ARG A 198 0.92 13.39 -7.59
CA ARG A 198 2.31 13.50 -7.11
C ARG A 198 3.23 13.87 -8.27
N GLY A 199 4.10 14.86 -8.08
CA GLY A 199 4.96 15.38 -9.14
C GLY A 199 4.29 16.46 -10.01
N CYS A 200 3.09 16.92 -9.66
CA CYS A 200 2.53 18.15 -10.24
C CYS A 200 3.40 19.37 -9.85
N ALA A 201 3.52 20.35 -10.75
CA ALA A 201 4.22 21.61 -10.46
C ALA A 201 3.61 22.38 -9.27
N HIS A 202 2.29 22.34 -9.12
CA HIS A 202 1.59 22.90 -7.96
C HIS A 202 1.93 22.12 -6.67
N GLU A 203 1.95 20.79 -6.72
CA GLU A 203 2.32 19.93 -5.58
C GLU A 203 3.75 20.17 -5.11
N ARG A 204 4.71 20.33 -6.03
CA ARG A 204 6.11 20.62 -5.67
C ARG A 204 6.30 21.89 -4.85
N ARG A 205 5.39 22.87 -4.99
CA ARG A 205 5.40 24.13 -4.24
C ARG A 205 4.63 24.05 -2.92
N MET A 206 3.85 22.98 -2.67
CA MET A 206 3.12 22.81 -1.42
C MET A 206 4.08 22.56 -0.27
N ARG A 207 3.89 23.26 0.86
CA ARG A 207 4.65 22.97 2.07
C ARG A 207 4.34 21.55 2.57
N PRO A 208 5.34 20.78 3.05
CA PRO A 208 5.13 19.39 3.49
C PRO A 208 4.03 19.24 4.56
N ASP A 209 3.95 20.17 5.53
CA ASP A 209 2.94 20.19 6.61
C ASP A 209 1.50 20.42 6.10
N ARG A 210 1.35 20.86 4.86
CA ARG A 210 0.05 21.11 4.22
C ARG A 210 -0.37 20.02 3.25
N ARG A 211 0.42 18.96 3.10
CA ARG A 211 0.10 17.86 2.19
C ARG A 211 -0.73 16.81 2.91
N VAL A 212 -1.73 16.29 2.22
CA VAL A 212 -2.51 15.10 2.61
C VAL A 212 -2.57 14.16 1.41
N VAL A 213 -2.43 12.86 1.63
CA VAL A 213 -2.53 11.86 0.55
C VAL A 213 -3.93 11.28 0.56
N PHE A 214 -4.52 11.18 -0.63
CA PHE A 214 -5.83 10.57 -0.82
C PHE A 214 -5.73 9.19 -1.45
N ALA A 215 -6.58 8.28 -0.98
CA ALA A 215 -6.68 6.94 -1.50
C ALA A 215 -7.20 6.92 -2.95
N SER A 216 -8.09 7.85 -3.31
CA SER A 216 -8.63 8.05 -4.65
C SER A 216 -9.09 9.49 -4.88
N VAL A 217 -9.39 9.86 -6.13
CA VAL A 217 -10.01 11.17 -6.43
C VAL A 217 -11.40 11.28 -5.81
N ALA A 218 -12.17 10.20 -5.79
CA ALA A 218 -13.52 10.18 -5.19
C ALA A 218 -13.47 10.45 -3.68
N ASP A 219 -12.50 9.86 -2.96
CA ASP A 219 -12.31 10.12 -1.52
C ASP A 219 -11.92 11.57 -1.24
N ALA A 220 -11.15 12.20 -2.13
CA ALA A 220 -10.80 13.60 -1.99
C ALA A 220 -12.01 14.52 -2.20
N HIS A 221 -12.83 14.21 -3.23
CA HIS A 221 -14.04 14.98 -3.54
C HIS A 221 -15.08 14.90 -2.41
N SER A 222 -15.26 13.73 -1.79
CA SER A 222 -16.23 13.55 -0.70
C SER A 222 -15.94 14.41 0.52
N VAL A 223 -14.68 14.84 0.71
CA VAL A 223 -14.26 15.75 1.79
C VAL A 223 -13.90 17.16 1.28
N GLY A 224 -14.41 17.53 0.11
CA GLY A 224 -14.39 18.90 -0.41
C GLY A 224 -13.10 19.34 -1.10
N TYR A 225 -12.25 18.41 -1.55
CA TYR A 225 -11.09 18.76 -2.38
C TYR A 225 -11.51 18.85 -3.84
N ARG A 226 -10.99 19.85 -4.55
CA ARG A 226 -11.24 20.07 -5.98
C ARG A 226 -10.01 19.73 -6.83
N PRO A 227 -10.18 19.26 -8.07
CA PRO A 227 -9.09 18.98 -9.00
C PRO A 227 -8.18 20.19 -9.24
N CYS A 228 -6.88 19.94 -9.28
CA CYS A 228 -5.89 20.93 -9.72
C CYS A 228 -5.98 21.14 -11.23
N ALA A 229 -6.12 22.39 -11.64
CA ALA A 229 -6.15 22.78 -13.06
C ALA A 229 -4.82 22.54 -13.80
N VAL A 230 -3.70 22.38 -13.08
CA VAL A 230 -2.37 22.23 -13.69
C VAL A 230 -2.09 20.80 -14.15
N CYS A 231 -2.52 19.80 -13.38
CA CYS A 231 -2.17 18.40 -13.65
C CYS A 231 -3.33 17.55 -14.14
N ASP A 232 -4.51 18.14 -14.34
CA ASP A 232 -5.72 17.46 -14.79
C ASP A 232 -5.91 16.09 -14.10
N VAL A 233 -6.02 16.13 -12.77
CA VAL A 233 -6.04 14.91 -11.94
C VAL A 233 -7.20 13.97 -12.31
N THR A 234 -8.31 14.52 -12.81
CA THR A 234 -9.45 13.74 -13.30
C THR A 234 -9.08 12.94 -14.54
N ALA A 235 -8.42 13.56 -15.52
CA ALA A 235 -7.95 12.83 -16.71
C ALA A 235 -6.91 11.76 -16.36
N VAL A 236 -5.98 12.05 -15.45
CA VAL A 236 -4.99 11.06 -14.99
C VAL A 236 -5.64 9.87 -14.26
N ALA A 237 -6.71 10.13 -13.51
CA ALA A 237 -7.48 9.09 -12.82
C ALA A 237 -8.29 8.23 -13.80
N ALA A 238 -8.84 8.83 -14.85
CA ALA A 238 -9.65 8.16 -15.87
C ALA A 238 -8.81 7.47 -16.95
N ALA A 239 -7.54 7.85 -17.11
CA ALA A 239 -6.67 7.30 -18.14
C ALA A 239 -6.55 5.77 -17.99
N PRO A 240 -6.80 5.00 -19.07
CA PRO A 240 -6.63 3.55 -19.02
C PRO A 240 -5.19 3.25 -18.63
N ARG A 241 -5.02 2.52 -17.52
CA ARG A 241 -3.72 2.01 -17.08
C ARG A 241 -3.15 1.22 -18.26
N ARG A 242 -2.09 1.72 -18.90
CA ARG A 242 -1.56 1.20 -20.18
C ARG A 242 -1.57 -0.33 -20.18
N ARG A 243 -2.52 -0.94 -20.91
CA ARG A 243 -2.34 -2.30 -21.41
C ARG A 243 -1.27 -2.20 -22.49
N GLU A 244 -0.29 -3.09 -22.45
CA GLU A 244 0.80 -3.11 -23.42
C GLU A 244 0.26 -2.99 -24.84
N ARG A 245 0.84 -2.05 -25.60
CA ARG A 245 0.93 -2.21 -27.05
C ARG A 245 1.56 -3.58 -27.26
N LYS A 246 0.80 -4.53 -27.82
CA LYS A 246 1.39 -5.73 -28.42
C LYS A 246 2.44 -5.24 -29.43
N SER A 247 3.71 -5.41 -29.08
CA SER A 247 4.78 -5.38 -30.07
C SER A 247 4.43 -6.47 -31.09
N ARG A 248 4.13 -6.03 -32.31
CA ARG A 248 4.01 -6.91 -33.48
C ARG A 248 5.36 -7.51 -33.81
#